data_AF-A0A812UI55-F1
#
_entry.id   AF-A0A812UI55-F1
#
_cell.length_a   1.000
_cell.length_b   1.000
_cell.length_c   1.000
_cell.angle_alpha   90.00
_cell.angle_beta   90.00
_cell.angle_gamma   90.00
#
_symmetry.space_group_name_H-M   'P 1'
#
loop_
_entity.id
_entity.type
_entity.pdbx_description
1 polymer ?
#
loop_
_entity_poly.entity_id
_entity_poly.type
_entity_poly.pdbx_seq_one_letter_code
_entity_poly.pdbx_strand_id
1 'polypeptide(L)'
;MMQRKPQALRPQAAEPSPQLESPLKPDQPSARRVKREGRAEASKPCKRTHFEPKQDVKEEEFSPHEDGFEDGHRWPSEGKVEEEWEDHQWTEVKQDDLQGEYEADEGDDGQGASEGDRKGRKPAPDLDREAGLDLKEHHPKDSMRRFFSRHARRPADQKDYFYRTTKTEEGFVTELVTPAFGNRIFQGLPCATEKDAQTSAARLFCNDPRATVEAALLPPQKYKCRKRAGGGGKQWAARQGLTLRQYQGKRADRILDHFRASGCRARADDKS
;
A
#
# COMPACT_ATOMS: atom_id res chain seq x y z
N MET A 1 57.64 24.12 14.21
CA MET A 1 56.88 24.01 15.48
C MET A 1 55.72 24.99 15.43
N MET A 2 54.53 24.53 15.04
CA MET A 2 53.35 25.41 14.93
C MET A 2 52.59 25.43 16.25
N GLN A 3 52.52 26.62 16.86
CA GLN A 3 51.83 26.85 18.13
C GLN A 3 50.31 26.75 17.92
N ARG A 4 49.67 25.79 18.60
CA ARG A 4 48.21 25.67 18.64
C ARG A 4 47.66 26.70 19.64
N LYS A 5 46.81 27.61 19.15
CA LYS A 5 46.04 28.54 19.98
C LYS A 5 45.00 27.78 20.83
N PRO A 6 44.84 28.11 22.12
CA PRO A 6 43.80 27.53 22.95
C PRO A 6 42.42 28.07 22.55
N GLN A 7 41.46 27.16 22.31
CA GLN A 7 40.05 27.50 22.13
C GLN A 7 39.42 27.82 23.49
N ALA A 8 38.78 28.99 23.57
CA ALA A 8 38.01 29.40 24.73
C ALA A 8 36.71 28.58 24.84
N LEU A 9 36.50 27.97 26.00
CA LEU A 9 35.27 27.29 26.39
C LEU A 9 34.12 28.31 26.45
N ARG A 10 33.09 28.10 25.63
CA ARG A 10 31.84 28.85 25.69
C ARG A 10 31.04 28.43 26.94
N PRO A 11 30.47 29.37 27.70
CA PRO A 11 29.58 29.05 28.82
C PRO A 11 28.26 28.46 28.30
N GLN A 12 27.84 27.34 28.88
CA GLN A 12 26.51 26.76 28.65
C GLN A 12 25.47 27.67 29.28
N ALA A 13 24.53 28.16 28.47
CA ALA A 13 23.35 28.87 28.96
C ALA A 13 22.42 27.84 29.62
N ALA A 14 22.03 28.13 30.86
CA ALA A 14 21.08 27.34 31.62
C ALA A 14 19.72 27.31 30.92
N GLU A 15 19.20 26.11 30.66
CA GLU A 15 17.86 25.92 30.11
C GLU A 15 16.79 26.30 31.15
N PRO A 16 15.74 27.05 30.76
CA PRO A 16 14.62 27.36 31.64
C PRO A 16 13.74 26.12 31.87
N SER A 17 13.49 25.82 33.14
CA SER A 17 12.62 24.72 33.58
C SER A 17 11.21 24.86 32.99
N PRO A 18 10.59 23.78 32.51
CA PRO A 18 9.21 23.81 32.04
C PRO A 18 8.24 24.00 33.21
N GLN A 19 7.44 25.07 33.13
CA GLN A 19 6.34 25.33 34.05
C GLN A 19 5.26 24.26 33.88
N LEU A 20 4.87 23.66 34.99
CA LEU A 20 3.73 22.76 35.14
C LEU A 20 2.43 23.51 34.84
N GLU A 21 1.91 23.37 33.63
CA GLU A 21 0.54 23.80 33.32
C GLU A 21 -0.47 22.84 33.97
N SER A 22 -1.44 23.45 34.64
CA SER A 22 -2.44 22.82 35.49
C SER A 22 -3.53 22.09 34.69
N PRO A 23 -4.18 21.07 35.28
CA PRO A 23 -5.20 20.26 34.59
C PRO A 23 -6.46 21.09 34.26
N LEU A 24 -6.73 21.19 32.96
CA LEU A 24 -8.01 21.66 32.41
C LEU A 24 -9.14 20.73 32.87
N LYS A 25 -10.20 21.35 33.39
CA LYS A 25 -11.43 20.69 33.87
C LYS A 25 -12.14 19.94 32.74
N PRO A 26 -12.78 18.79 33.02
CA PRO A 26 -13.56 18.07 32.02
C PRO A 26 -14.86 18.82 31.72
N ASP A 27 -15.01 19.22 30.47
CA ASP A 27 -16.25 19.75 29.90
C ASP A 27 -17.27 18.62 29.77
N GLN A 28 -18.46 18.81 30.35
CA GLN A 28 -19.56 17.85 30.37
C GLN A 28 -20.53 18.14 29.21
N PRO A 29 -20.60 17.32 28.17
CA PRO A 29 -21.71 17.38 27.23
C PRO A 29 -22.91 16.56 27.72
N SER A 30 -23.87 17.32 28.27
CA SER A 30 -25.32 17.23 28.04
C SER A 30 -25.86 15.92 27.44
N ALA A 31 -26.65 15.22 28.25
CA ALA A 31 -27.44 14.06 27.89
C ALA A 31 -28.39 14.34 26.71
N ARG A 32 -28.00 13.93 25.50
CA ARG A 32 -28.93 13.75 24.37
C ARG A 32 -29.53 12.36 24.41
N ARG A 33 -30.78 12.33 24.85
CA ARG A 33 -31.75 11.23 24.79
C ARG A 33 -31.95 10.80 23.33
N VAL A 34 -31.27 9.73 22.89
CA VAL A 34 -31.57 9.06 21.62
C VAL A 34 -32.50 7.88 21.87
N LYS A 35 -33.67 7.95 21.23
CA LYS A 35 -34.74 6.97 21.22
C LYS A 35 -34.21 5.67 20.60
N ARG A 36 -34.06 4.62 21.42
CA ARG A 36 -33.86 3.24 20.94
C ARG A 36 -35.17 2.77 20.33
N GLU A 37 -35.24 2.73 19.00
CA GLU A 37 -36.21 1.89 18.30
C GLU A 37 -35.53 0.55 18.02
N GLY A 38 -36.07 -0.49 18.66
CA GLY A 38 -35.60 -1.85 18.53
C GLY A 38 -35.93 -2.40 17.14
N ARG A 39 -34.91 -2.91 16.46
CA ARG A 39 -35.10 -3.83 15.34
C ARG A 39 -34.55 -5.18 15.79
N ALA A 40 -35.46 -6.07 16.14
CA ALA A 40 -35.18 -7.48 16.36
C ALA A 40 -34.72 -8.09 15.03
N GLU A 41 -33.43 -8.33 14.88
CA GLU A 41 -32.94 -9.25 13.86
C GLU A 41 -33.08 -10.68 14.38
N ALA A 42 -33.94 -11.43 13.71
CA ALA A 42 -34.10 -12.85 13.90
C ALA A 42 -32.77 -13.56 13.62
N SER A 43 -32.18 -14.08 14.69
CA SER A 43 -31.08 -15.04 14.69
C SER A 43 -31.48 -16.23 13.81
N LYS A 44 -30.89 -16.33 12.62
CA LYS A 44 -30.97 -17.52 11.79
C LYS A 44 -30.02 -18.57 12.38
N PRO A 45 -30.48 -19.80 12.68
CA PRO A 45 -29.62 -20.85 13.19
C PRO A 45 -28.59 -21.23 12.13
N CYS A 46 -27.31 -21.03 12.44
CA CYS A 46 -26.21 -21.57 11.66
C CYS A 46 -26.33 -23.10 11.69
N LYS A 47 -26.59 -23.67 10.51
CA LYS A 47 -26.54 -25.12 10.30
C LYS A 47 -25.09 -25.57 10.53
N ARG A 48 -24.87 -26.23 11.67
CA ARG A 48 -23.65 -26.92 12.03
C ARG A 48 -23.49 -28.09 11.05
N THR A 49 -22.72 -27.89 9.98
CA THR A 49 -22.29 -28.99 9.13
C THR A 49 -21.26 -29.81 9.90
N HIS A 50 -21.65 -31.03 10.23
CA HIS A 50 -20.77 -32.07 10.75
C HIS A 50 -19.66 -32.29 9.71
N PHE A 51 -18.44 -31.90 10.04
CA PHE A 51 -17.25 -32.25 9.25
C PHE A 51 -16.75 -33.59 9.81
N GLU A 52 -16.99 -34.66 9.07
CA GLU A 52 -16.40 -35.97 9.36
C GLU A 52 -14.91 -35.95 8.97
N PRO A 53 -13.99 -36.23 9.91
CA PRO A 53 -12.60 -36.45 9.57
C PRO A 53 -12.47 -37.81 8.88
N LYS A 54 -12.16 -37.84 7.59
CA LYS A 54 -11.69 -39.05 6.92
C LYS A 54 -10.27 -39.35 7.40
N GLN A 55 -10.16 -40.40 8.21
CA GLN A 55 -8.92 -41.10 8.50
C GLN A 55 -8.50 -41.94 7.28
N ASP A 56 -7.28 -42.48 7.36
CA ASP A 56 -6.62 -43.40 6.43
C ASP A 56 -5.70 -42.75 5.39
N VAL A 57 -4.55 -42.26 5.87
CA VAL A 57 -3.32 -42.29 5.07
C VAL A 57 -2.56 -43.55 5.48
N LYS A 58 -2.49 -44.47 4.51
CA LYS A 58 -1.70 -45.70 4.57
C LYS A 58 -0.23 -45.38 4.86
N GLU A 59 0.30 -46.05 5.88
CA GLU A 59 1.73 -46.25 6.05
C GLU A 59 2.23 -47.13 4.89
N GLU A 60 2.93 -46.55 3.92
CA GLU A 60 3.79 -47.33 3.03
C GLU A 60 5.16 -47.47 3.69
N GLU A 61 5.46 -48.71 4.09
CA GLU A 61 6.79 -49.16 4.47
C GLU A 61 7.77 -48.91 3.32
N PHE A 62 8.63 -47.91 3.50
CA PHE A 62 9.77 -47.67 2.62
C PHE A 62 10.88 -48.66 2.99
N SER A 63 11.02 -49.72 2.19
CA SER A 63 12.13 -50.67 2.32
C SER A 63 13.46 -50.00 1.94
N PRO A 64 14.52 -50.14 2.75
CA PRO A 64 15.83 -49.62 2.40
C PRO A 64 16.48 -50.55 1.36
N HIS A 65 16.60 -50.07 0.12
CA HIS A 65 17.41 -50.75 -0.90
C HIS A 65 18.85 -50.23 -0.80
N GLU A 66 19.72 -51.05 -0.23
CA GLU A 66 21.15 -50.80 -0.19
C GLU A 66 21.79 -51.22 -1.52
N ASP A 67 21.90 -50.29 -2.46
CA ASP A 67 22.75 -50.45 -3.64
C ASP A 67 23.87 -49.43 -3.60
N GLY A 68 25.07 -49.94 -3.32
CA GLY A 68 26.32 -49.21 -3.46
C GLY A 68 26.54 -48.80 -4.91
N PHE A 69 26.70 -47.49 -5.12
CA PHE A 69 27.20 -46.94 -6.38
C PHE A 69 28.31 -45.93 -6.06
N GLU A 70 29.53 -46.45 -6.02
CA GLU A 70 30.75 -45.65 -6.19
C GLU A 70 30.78 -45.16 -7.64
N ASP A 71 30.60 -43.86 -7.87
CA ASP A 71 31.45 -43.06 -8.75
C ASP A 71 30.86 -41.68 -9.05
N GLY A 72 31.71 -40.67 -8.93
CA GLY A 72 31.73 -39.53 -9.86
C GLY A 72 30.67 -38.45 -9.67
N HIS A 73 31.04 -37.39 -8.94
CA HIS A 73 30.68 -35.99 -9.20
C HIS A 73 29.42 -35.75 -10.04
N ARG A 74 28.25 -35.90 -9.42
CA ARG A 74 26.99 -35.36 -9.96
C ARG A 74 26.42 -34.40 -8.94
N TRP A 75 26.45 -33.11 -9.27
CA TRP A 75 25.67 -32.11 -8.55
C TRP A 75 24.24 -32.63 -8.39
N PRO A 76 23.62 -32.53 -7.20
CA PRO A 76 22.25 -32.96 -7.03
C PRO A 76 21.38 -32.13 -7.97
N SER A 77 20.96 -32.77 -9.06
CA SER A 77 19.92 -32.26 -9.94
C SER A 77 18.74 -31.95 -9.05
N GLU A 78 18.38 -30.67 -9.05
CA GLU A 78 17.26 -30.07 -8.37
C GLU A 78 16.11 -31.05 -8.31
N GLY A 79 15.83 -31.54 -7.11
CA GLY A 79 14.53 -32.11 -6.79
C GLY A 79 13.54 -31.01 -7.11
N LYS A 80 12.90 -31.13 -8.27
CA LYS A 80 11.75 -30.35 -8.69
C LYS A 80 10.66 -30.67 -7.68
N VAL A 81 10.70 -30.01 -6.53
CA VAL A 81 9.53 -29.78 -5.73
C VAL A 81 8.65 -28.99 -6.69
N GLU A 82 7.72 -29.68 -7.36
CA GLU A 82 6.51 -29.04 -7.85
C GLU A 82 5.79 -28.56 -6.60
N GLU A 83 6.32 -27.45 -6.06
CA GLU A 83 5.58 -26.52 -5.27
C GLU A 83 4.53 -26.04 -6.26
N GLU A 84 3.39 -26.73 -6.23
CA GLU A 84 2.15 -26.33 -6.84
C GLU A 84 1.79 -25.01 -6.17
N TRP A 85 2.46 -23.95 -6.61
CA TRP A 85 1.97 -22.60 -6.48
C TRP A 85 0.65 -22.64 -7.22
N GLU A 86 -0.42 -22.92 -6.49
CA GLU A 86 -1.73 -22.43 -6.85
C GLU A 86 -1.51 -20.94 -7.06
N ASP A 87 -1.33 -20.58 -8.32
CA ASP A 87 -1.54 -19.26 -8.90
C ASP A 87 -2.97 -18.90 -8.50
N HIS A 88 -3.15 -18.52 -7.24
CA HIS A 88 -4.15 -17.59 -6.85
C HIS A 88 -3.77 -16.33 -7.63
N GLN A 89 -4.29 -16.28 -8.85
CA GLN A 89 -4.68 -15.10 -9.58
C GLN A 89 -5.48 -14.23 -8.62
N TRP A 90 -4.76 -13.58 -7.70
CA TRP A 90 -5.25 -12.46 -6.93
C TRP A 90 -5.46 -11.42 -7.99
N THR A 91 -6.69 -11.39 -8.48
CA THR A 91 -7.17 -10.61 -9.61
C THR A 91 -6.30 -9.39 -9.73
N GLU A 92 -5.40 -9.47 -10.70
CA GLU A 92 -4.80 -8.30 -11.30
C GLU A 92 -6.03 -7.48 -11.66
N VAL A 93 -6.37 -6.53 -10.79
CA VAL A 93 -7.41 -5.55 -11.08
C VAL A 93 -6.79 -4.83 -12.25
N LYS A 94 -7.09 -5.34 -13.45
CA LYS A 94 -6.59 -4.85 -14.72
C LYS A 94 -6.87 -3.37 -14.68
N GLN A 95 -5.81 -2.59 -14.47
CA GLN A 95 -5.90 -1.15 -14.52
C GLN A 95 -6.11 -0.68 -15.97
N ASP A 96 -6.17 -1.64 -16.91
CA ASP A 96 -6.20 -1.45 -18.35
C ASP A 96 -7.59 -1.56 -19.01
N ASP A 97 -8.67 -1.88 -18.28
CA ASP A 97 -10.05 -1.83 -18.83
C ASP A 97 -10.61 -0.39 -18.97
N LEU A 98 -9.72 0.58 -19.22
CA LEU A 98 -10.02 1.95 -19.64
C LEU A 98 -9.28 2.31 -20.93
N GLN A 99 -8.87 1.32 -21.73
CA GLN A 99 -8.60 1.50 -23.15
C GLN A 99 -9.89 1.25 -23.92
N GLY A 100 -10.82 2.21 -23.86
CA GLY A 100 -11.87 2.29 -24.87
C GLY A 100 -11.19 2.59 -26.20
N GLU A 101 -11.27 1.65 -27.13
CA GLU A 101 -10.97 1.86 -28.54
C GLU A 101 -11.78 3.07 -29.01
N TYR A 102 -11.07 4.14 -29.36
CA TYR A 102 -11.66 5.26 -30.05
C TYR A 102 -11.61 4.90 -31.53
N GLU A 103 -12.69 4.34 -32.05
CA GLU A 103 -12.89 4.38 -33.48
C GLU A 103 -12.99 5.87 -33.87
N ALA A 104 -12.14 6.28 -34.79
CA ALA A 104 -12.14 7.61 -35.35
C ALA A 104 -13.37 7.73 -36.26
N ASP A 105 -14.50 8.11 -35.66
CA ASP A 105 -15.70 8.52 -36.36
C ASP A 105 -15.42 9.86 -37.06
N GLU A 106 -15.19 9.77 -38.37
CA GLU A 106 -15.07 10.92 -39.26
C GLU A 106 -16.46 11.32 -39.77
N GLY A 107 -16.96 12.43 -39.24
CA GLY A 107 -17.85 13.34 -39.96
C GLY A 107 -19.35 13.20 -39.68
N ASP A 108 -19.88 14.12 -38.86
CA ASP A 108 -21.24 14.63 -39.06
C ASP A 108 -21.36 16.04 -38.49
N ASP A 109 -21.68 16.98 -39.36
CA ASP A 109 -21.79 18.43 -39.09
C ASP A 109 -23.16 18.77 -38.47
N GLY A 110 -23.64 17.91 -37.57
CA GLY A 110 -24.98 17.94 -36.99
C GLY A 110 -25.21 19.13 -36.06
N GLN A 111 -25.69 20.24 -36.62
CA GLN A 111 -26.35 21.31 -35.89
C GLN A 111 -27.67 20.79 -35.28
N GLY A 112 -27.58 20.21 -34.09
CA GLY A 112 -28.73 19.68 -33.37
C GLY A 112 -28.36 19.25 -31.96
N ALA A 113 -27.95 20.19 -31.11
CA ALA A 113 -27.68 19.94 -29.70
C ALA A 113 -28.99 19.63 -28.96
N SER A 114 -29.46 18.38 -29.07
CA SER A 114 -30.51 17.87 -28.20
C SER A 114 -29.97 17.84 -26.77
N GLU A 115 -30.72 18.46 -25.87
CA GLU A 115 -30.45 18.62 -24.43
C GLU A 115 -30.62 17.29 -23.66
N GLY A 116 -30.41 16.17 -24.34
CA GLY A 116 -30.61 14.81 -23.82
C GLY A 116 -29.39 14.30 -23.07
N ASP A 117 -29.58 14.00 -21.79
CA ASP A 117 -28.78 13.06 -21.01
C ASP A 117 -27.25 13.19 -21.11
N ARG A 118 -26.72 14.35 -20.70
CA ARG A 118 -25.36 14.42 -20.16
C ARG A 118 -25.33 13.63 -18.84
N LYS A 119 -25.30 12.30 -18.92
CA LYS A 119 -25.04 11.37 -17.81
C LYS A 119 -23.94 11.97 -16.93
N GLY A 120 -24.33 12.44 -15.75
CA GLY A 120 -23.56 13.37 -14.94
C GLY A 120 -22.12 12.91 -14.76
N ARG A 121 -21.18 13.57 -15.44
CA ARG A 121 -19.75 13.39 -15.14
C ARG A 121 -19.57 13.74 -13.68
N LYS A 122 -19.24 12.73 -12.87
CA LYS A 122 -18.90 12.95 -11.46
C LYS A 122 -17.85 14.05 -11.38
N PRO A 123 -18.01 15.03 -10.47
CA PRO A 123 -17.04 16.11 -10.32
C PRO A 123 -15.65 15.52 -10.13
N ALA A 124 -14.64 16.19 -10.67
CA ALA A 124 -13.26 15.74 -10.51
C ALA A 124 -12.96 15.60 -9.01
N PRO A 125 -12.26 14.53 -8.59
CA PRO A 125 -11.91 14.35 -7.19
C PRO A 125 -11.05 15.53 -6.71
N ASP A 126 -11.37 16.01 -5.52
CA ASP A 126 -10.61 17.04 -4.83
C ASP A 126 -9.27 16.44 -4.37
N LEU A 127 -8.18 16.78 -5.08
CA LEU A 127 -6.86 16.19 -4.82
C LEU A 127 -6.29 16.60 -3.46
N ASP A 128 -6.72 17.74 -2.91
CA ASP A 128 -6.17 18.25 -1.65
C ASP A 128 -6.64 17.37 -0.48
N ARG A 129 -7.84 16.79 -0.58
CA ARG A 129 -8.34 15.77 0.35
C ARG A 129 -7.65 14.41 0.20
N GLU A 130 -6.97 14.20 -0.92
CA GLU A 130 -6.27 12.95 -1.22
C GLU A 130 -4.77 13.02 -0.94
N ALA A 131 -4.27 14.20 -0.54
CA ALA A 131 -2.95 14.35 0.03
C ALA A 131 -2.88 13.61 1.37
N GLY A 132 -1.78 12.91 1.59
CA GLY A 132 -1.64 11.97 2.69
C GLY A 132 -2.35 10.63 2.43
N LEU A 133 -2.05 9.68 3.31
CA LEU A 133 -2.65 8.35 3.33
C LEU A 133 -2.89 7.95 4.78
N ASP A 134 -4.15 7.71 5.15
CA ASP A 134 -4.46 7.09 6.43
C ASP A 134 -4.26 5.57 6.33
N LEU A 135 -3.29 5.05 7.09
CA LEU A 135 -2.96 3.62 7.11
C LEU A 135 -4.06 2.77 7.77
N LYS A 136 -4.96 3.38 8.54
CA LYS A 136 -6.02 2.70 9.30
C LYS A 136 -7.34 2.55 8.53
N GLU A 137 -7.53 3.31 7.46
CA GLU A 137 -8.78 3.32 6.69
C GLU A 137 -9.02 2.02 5.90
N HIS A 138 -7.94 1.33 5.50
CA HIS A 138 -8.01 0.15 4.66
C HIS A 138 -7.45 -1.09 5.34
N HIS A 139 -7.64 -2.25 4.69
CA HIS A 139 -7.03 -3.49 5.13
C HIS A 139 -5.50 -3.31 5.22
N PRO A 140 -4.82 -3.82 6.27
CA PRO A 140 -3.39 -3.54 6.50
C PRO A 140 -2.48 -3.83 5.30
N LYS A 141 -2.73 -4.94 4.59
CA LYS A 141 -1.99 -5.30 3.37
C LYS A 141 -2.21 -4.27 2.25
N ASP A 142 -3.43 -3.77 2.09
CA ASP A 142 -3.77 -2.77 1.07
C ASP A 142 -3.22 -1.39 1.43
N SER A 143 -3.31 -0.98 2.69
CA SER A 143 -2.71 0.25 3.22
C SER A 143 -1.21 0.28 2.94
N MET A 144 -0.52 -0.81 3.26
CA MET A 144 0.92 -0.96 3.00
C MET A 144 1.24 -0.90 1.50
N ARG A 145 0.51 -1.65 0.65
CA ARG A 145 0.71 -1.61 -0.81
C ARG A 145 0.50 -0.20 -1.38
N ARG A 146 -0.55 0.51 -0.93
CA ARG A 146 -0.84 1.90 -1.32
C ARG A 146 0.26 2.85 -0.85
N PHE A 147 0.75 2.66 0.37
CA PHE A 147 1.86 3.42 0.92
C PHE A 147 3.09 3.29 0.01
N PHE A 148 3.57 2.06 -0.24
CA PHE A 148 4.76 1.85 -1.07
C PHE A 148 4.56 2.31 -2.52
N SER A 149 3.37 2.13 -3.08
CA SER A 149 3.10 2.58 -4.45
C SER A 149 3.18 4.10 -4.60
N ARG A 150 2.70 4.85 -3.58
CA ARG A 150 2.79 6.32 -3.56
C ARG A 150 4.21 6.77 -3.20
N HIS A 151 4.83 6.11 -2.23
CA HIS A 151 6.17 6.40 -1.74
C HIS A 151 7.25 6.21 -2.81
N ALA A 152 7.17 5.14 -3.60
CA ALA A 152 8.08 4.85 -4.72
C ALA A 152 7.65 5.52 -6.04
N ARG A 153 6.45 6.09 -6.11
CA ARG A 153 5.83 6.70 -7.32
C ARG A 153 5.67 5.73 -8.50
N ARG A 154 5.68 4.42 -8.22
CA ARG A 154 5.48 3.32 -9.16
C ARG A 154 4.65 2.25 -8.47
N PRO A 155 4.04 1.28 -9.19
CA PRO A 155 3.47 0.11 -8.55
C PRO A 155 4.47 -0.50 -7.56
N ALA A 156 4.00 -0.85 -6.37
CA ALA A 156 4.81 -1.53 -5.39
C ALA A 156 5.28 -2.88 -5.93
N ASP A 157 6.60 -3.11 -5.88
CA ASP A 157 7.23 -4.36 -6.28
C ASP A 157 7.87 -5.07 -5.07
N GLN A 158 8.30 -6.31 -5.26
CA GLN A 158 9.02 -7.11 -4.24
C GLN A 158 10.32 -6.44 -3.75
N LYS A 159 10.90 -5.54 -4.57
CA LYS A 159 12.08 -4.74 -4.20
C LYS A 159 11.75 -3.68 -3.14
N ASP A 160 10.49 -3.26 -3.03
CA ASP A 160 10.06 -2.25 -2.06
C ASP A 160 9.77 -2.85 -0.70
N TYR A 161 9.10 -4.00 -0.71
CA TYR A 161 8.83 -4.81 0.46
C TYR A 161 8.65 -6.27 0.06
N PHE A 162 8.92 -7.18 0.98
CA PHE A 162 8.62 -8.60 0.82
C PHE A 162 8.35 -9.24 2.18
N TYR A 163 7.64 -10.36 2.16
CA TYR A 163 7.35 -11.16 3.34
C TYR A 163 8.34 -12.33 3.42
N ARG A 164 8.77 -12.68 4.63
CA ARG A 164 9.49 -13.92 4.95
C ARG A 164 8.68 -14.67 5.98
N THR A 165 8.09 -15.80 5.58
CA THR A 165 7.31 -16.64 6.48
C THR A 165 8.17 -17.80 6.95
N THR A 166 8.16 -18.06 8.25
CA THR A 166 8.80 -19.22 8.88
C THR A 166 7.72 -20.04 9.58
N LYS A 167 7.72 -21.35 9.35
CA LYS A 167 6.85 -22.29 10.06
C LYS A 167 7.50 -22.65 11.40
N THR A 168 6.74 -22.50 12.47
CA THR A 168 7.13 -22.74 13.87
C THR A 168 6.18 -23.75 14.50
N GLU A 169 6.50 -24.26 15.69
CA GLU A 169 5.63 -25.17 16.44
C GLU A 169 4.27 -24.53 16.78
N GLU A 170 4.25 -23.21 17.00
CA GLU A 170 3.05 -22.43 17.34
C GLU A 170 2.23 -21.98 16.11
N GLY A 171 2.67 -22.32 14.90
CA GLY A 171 2.03 -21.91 13.64
C GLY A 171 3.01 -21.18 12.71
N PHE A 172 2.51 -20.20 11.97
CA PHE A 172 3.29 -19.41 11.01
C PHE A 172 3.64 -18.05 11.61
N VAL A 173 4.92 -17.68 11.52
CA VAL A 173 5.41 -16.34 11.87
C VAL A 173 5.92 -15.68 10.59
N THR A 174 5.47 -14.47 10.31
CA THR A 174 5.90 -13.72 9.13
C THR A 174 6.63 -12.44 9.52
N GLU A 175 7.79 -12.22 8.90
CA GLU A 175 8.53 -10.97 8.92
C GLU A 175 8.26 -10.17 7.65
N LEU A 176 7.84 -8.91 7.80
CA LEU A 176 7.74 -7.96 6.70
C LEU A 176 9.03 -7.15 6.62
N VAL A 177 9.78 -7.34 5.55
CA VAL A 177 11.02 -6.59 5.28
C VAL A 177 10.71 -5.46 4.31
N THR A 178 11.17 -4.24 4.63
CA THR A 178 10.83 -3.02 3.87
C THR A 178 12.09 -2.29 3.38
N PRO A 179 12.78 -2.77 2.32
CA PRO A 179 13.97 -2.11 1.82
C PRO A 179 13.73 -0.68 1.33
N ALA A 180 12.55 -0.43 0.75
CA ALA A 180 12.15 0.92 0.36
C ALA A 180 11.92 1.86 1.55
N PHE A 181 11.84 1.36 2.78
CA PHE A 181 11.57 2.14 3.99
C PHE A 181 12.70 2.00 5.02
N GLY A 182 13.95 2.09 4.55
CA GLY A 182 15.13 2.05 5.41
C GLY A 182 15.50 0.65 5.91
N ASN A 183 15.18 -0.40 5.14
CA ASN A 183 15.48 -1.81 5.48
C ASN A 183 14.91 -2.24 6.84
N ARG A 184 13.73 -1.73 7.22
CA ARG A 184 13.11 -2.08 8.49
C ARG A 184 12.40 -3.42 8.40
N ILE A 185 12.39 -4.13 9.52
CA ILE A 185 11.76 -5.45 9.66
C ILE A 185 10.64 -5.34 10.69
N PHE A 186 9.46 -5.83 10.34
CA PHE A 186 8.29 -5.89 11.21
C PHE A 186 7.87 -7.35 11.36
N GLN A 187 8.10 -7.92 12.54
CA GLN A 187 7.79 -9.32 12.82
C GLN A 187 6.37 -9.46 13.37
N GLY A 188 5.48 -10.12 12.62
CA GLY A 188 4.11 -10.40 13.02
C GLY A 188 4.01 -11.44 14.14
N LEU A 189 2.82 -11.54 14.74
CA LEU A 189 2.49 -12.57 15.72
C LEU A 189 2.38 -13.96 15.08
N PRO A 190 2.70 -15.05 15.80
CA PRO A 190 2.42 -16.41 15.36
C PRO A 190 0.92 -16.60 15.13
N CYS A 191 0.55 -17.13 13.96
CA CYS A 191 -0.83 -17.37 13.57
C CYS A 191 -1.01 -18.77 12.98
N ALA A 192 -2.23 -19.32 13.05
CA ALA A 192 -2.53 -20.64 12.50
C ALA A 192 -2.38 -20.70 10.96
N THR A 193 -2.53 -19.57 10.26
CA THR A 193 -2.39 -19.47 8.80
C THR A 193 -1.34 -18.44 8.41
N GLU A 194 -0.67 -18.66 7.28
CA GLU A 194 0.30 -17.70 6.74
C GLU A 194 -0.35 -16.35 6.40
N LYS A 195 -1.58 -16.35 5.86
CA LYS A 195 -2.29 -15.11 5.48
C LYS A 195 -2.54 -14.21 6.69
N ASP A 196 -2.86 -14.82 7.84
CA ASP A 196 -3.05 -14.10 9.10
C ASP A 196 -1.72 -13.58 9.66
N ALA A 197 -0.64 -14.38 9.57
CA ALA A 197 0.69 -13.97 9.99
C ALA A 197 1.20 -12.76 9.17
N GLN A 198 1.04 -12.79 7.84
CA GLN A 198 1.34 -11.66 6.96
C GLN A 198 0.52 -10.40 7.32
N THR A 199 -0.77 -10.58 7.60
CA THR A 199 -1.65 -9.47 7.99
C THR A 199 -1.24 -8.89 9.35
N SER A 200 -0.81 -9.74 10.29
CA SER A 200 -0.27 -9.34 11.59
C SER A 200 0.99 -8.48 11.44
N ALA A 201 1.95 -8.91 10.61
CA ALA A 201 3.14 -8.13 10.29
C ALA A 201 2.80 -6.78 9.62
N ALA A 202 1.85 -6.77 8.68
CA ALA A 202 1.38 -5.54 8.03
C ALA A 202 0.68 -4.59 9.02
N ARG A 203 -0.06 -5.10 10.01
CA ARG A 203 -0.65 -4.27 11.08
C ARG A 203 0.41 -3.56 11.90
N LEU A 204 1.52 -4.23 12.22
CA LEU A 204 2.63 -3.61 12.95
C LEU A 204 3.26 -2.48 12.14
N PHE A 205 3.42 -2.63 10.82
CA PHE A 205 3.82 -1.55 9.94
C PHE A 205 2.84 -0.38 9.98
N CYS A 206 1.53 -0.64 9.85
CA CYS A 206 0.51 0.43 9.88
C CYS A 206 0.45 1.17 11.22
N ASN A 207 0.84 0.52 12.32
CA ASN A 207 0.89 1.12 13.67
C ASN A 207 2.23 1.83 13.96
N ASP A 208 3.22 1.69 13.09
CA ASP A 208 4.52 2.31 13.30
C ASP A 208 4.40 3.85 13.17
N PRO A 209 4.93 4.61 14.15
CA PRO A 209 4.80 6.07 14.14
C PRO A 209 5.53 6.70 12.96
N ARG A 210 6.67 6.15 12.53
CA ARG A 210 7.41 6.69 11.38
C ARG A 210 6.64 6.45 10.08
N ALA A 211 6.10 5.24 9.90
CA ALA A 211 5.26 4.92 8.74
C ALA A 211 4.02 5.83 8.69
N THR A 212 3.39 6.08 9.84
CA THR A 212 2.22 6.97 9.95
C THR A 212 2.56 8.41 9.57
N VAL A 213 3.67 8.96 10.08
CA VAL A 213 4.13 10.32 9.75
C VAL A 213 4.46 10.44 8.27
N GLU A 214 5.21 9.49 7.70
CA GLU A 214 5.53 9.52 6.28
C GLU A 214 4.28 9.33 5.41
N ALA A 215 3.33 8.49 5.82
CA ALA A 215 2.08 8.27 5.09
C ALA A 215 1.25 9.56 4.99
N ALA A 216 1.20 10.36 6.07
CA ALA A 216 0.53 11.66 6.08
C ALA A 216 1.17 12.68 5.12
N LEU A 217 2.45 12.53 4.79
CA LEU A 217 3.18 13.41 3.88
C LEU A 217 3.15 12.95 2.42
N LEU A 218 2.58 11.79 2.12
CA LEU A 218 2.58 11.26 0.76
C LEU A 218 1.74 12.11 -0.19
N PRO A 219 2.18 12.33 -1.43
CA PRO A 219 1.37 13.00 -2.44
C PRO A 219 0.17 12.13 -2.85
N PRO A 220 -0.84 12.74 -3.49
CA PRO A 220 -1.94 11.99 -4.08
C PRO A 220 -1.46 11.02 -5.16
N GLN A 221 -2.26 9.99 -5.43
CA GLN A 221 -1.86 8.94 -6.37
C GLN A 221 -1.80 9.47 -7.82
N LYS A 222 -0.71 9.17 -8.54
CA LYS A 222 -0.42 9.73 -9.88
C LYS A 222 -1.56 9.55 -10.90
N TYR A 223 -2.31 8.44 -10.86
CA TYR A 223 -3.43 8.23 -11.77
C TYR A 223 -4.57 9.25 -11.56
N LYS A 224 -4.78 9.70 -10.32
CA LYS A 224 -5.79 10.71 -9.99
C LYS A 224 -5.35 12.10 -10.47
N CYS A 225 -4.05 12.41 -10.33
CA CYS A 225 -3.45 13.60 -10.94
C CYS A 225 -3.62 13.58 -12.47
N ARG A 226 -3.39 12.44 -13.13
CA ARG A 226 -3.63 12.28 -14.58
C ARG A 226 -5.10 12.50 -14.94
N LYS A 227 -6.04 11.95 -14.15
CA LYS A 227 -7.47 12.15 -14.37
C LYS A 227 -7.88 13.61 -14.28
N ARG A 228 -7.37 14.36 -13.28
CA ARG A 228 -7.56 15.83 -13.17
C ARG A 228 -6.90 16.58 -14.33
N ALA A 229 -5.74 16.11 -14.79
CA ALA A 229 -5.02 16.69 -15.93
C ALA A 229 -5.71 16.43 -17.29
N GLY A 230 -6.62 15.45 -17.39
CA GLY A 230 -7.22 15.00 -18.64
C GLY A 230 -8.25 15.96 -19.29
N GLY A 231 -8.72 17.00 -18.59
CA GLY A 231 -9.66 17.97 -19.15
C GLY A 231 -9.01 18.94 -20.13
N GLY A 232 -9.51 18.98 -21.39
CA GLY A 232 -9.22 20.04 -22.37
C GLY A 232 -7.82 20.03 -23.02
N GLY A 233 -7.09 18.91 -22.91
CA GLY A 233 -5.66 18.87 -23.25
C GLY A 233 -5.30 18.75 -24.74
N LYS A 234 -6.23 18.36 -25.63
CA LYS A 234 -5.90 18.07 -27.05
C LYS A 234 -5.30 19.28 -27.78
N GLN A 235 -5.95 20.44 -27.69
CA GLN A 235 -5.47 21.67 -28.34
C GLN A 235 -4.14 22.17 -27.76
N TRP A 236 -3.97 22.06 -26.44
CA TRP A 236 -2.72 22.44 -25.78
C TRP A 236 -1.55 21.50 -26.11
N ALA A 237 -1.82 20.20 -26.21
CA ALA A 237 -0.83 19.21 -26.62
C ALA A 237 -0.32 19.48 -28.05
N ALA A 238 -1.25 19.74 -28.99
CA ALA A 238 -0.93 20.08 -30.38
C ALA A 238 -0.05 21.34 -30.47
N ARG A 239 -0.37 22.39 -29.71
CA ARG A 239 0.44 23.64 -29.66
C ARG A 239 1.88 23.42 -29.18
N GLN A 240 2.14 22.38 -28.41
CA GLN A 240 3.48 22.05 -27.92
C GLN A 240 4.18 20.94 -28.71
N GLY A 241 3.56 20.44 -29.80
CA GLY A 241 4.09 19.30 -30.56
C GLY A 241 4.19 18.02 -29.73
N LEU A 242 3.36 17.87 -28.69
CA LEU A 242 3.35 16.71 -27.81
C LEU A 242 2.15 15.82 -28.11
N THR A 243 2.32 14.51 -27.94
CA THR A 243 1.16 13.61 -27.92
C THR A 243 0.30 13.90 -26.68
N LEU A 244 -1.00 13.61 -26.76
CA LEU A 244 -1.93 13.83 -25.65
C LEU A 244 -1.45 13.11 -24.36
N ARG A 245 -0.90 11.90 -24.49
CA ARG A 245 -0.35 11.12 -23.37
C ARG A 245 0.86 11.82 -22.73
N GLN A 246 1.78 12.35 -23.54
CA GLN A 246 2.94 13.10 -23.05
C GLN A 246 2.51 14.38 -22.34
N TYR A 247 1.56 15.13 -22.91
CA TYR A 247 1.03 16.35 -22.32
C TYR A 247 0.35 16.08 -20.96
N GLN A 248 -0.51 15.07 -20.89
CA GLN A 248 -1.16 14.65 -19.64
C GLN A 248 -0.14 14.19 -18.59
N GLY A 249 0.92 13.47 -19.01
CA GLY A 249 2.04 13.10 -18.16
C GLY A 249 2.71 14.32 -17.53
N LYS A 250 3.20 15.24 -18.37
CA LYS A 250 3.83 16.49 -17.91
C LYS A 250 2.92 17.32 -16.99
N ARG A 251 1.63 17.39 -17.30
CA ARG A 251 0.66 18.12 -16.47
C ARG A 251 0.42 17.42 -15.12
N ALA A 252 0.34 16.10 -15.10
CA ALA A 252 0.24 15.34 -13.85
C ALA A 252 1.50 15.49 -13.00
N ASP A 253 2.68 15.51 -13.63
CA ASP A 253 3.95 15.75 -12.92
C ASP A 253 4.00 17.15 -12.32
N ARG A 254 3.54 18.20 -13.04
CA ARG A 254 3.39 19.56 -12.47
C ARG A 254 2.44 19.61 -11.28
N ILE A 255 1.33 18.87 -11.31
CA ILE A 255 0.42 18.78 -10.17
C ILE A 255 1.14 18.15 -8.98
N LEU A 256 1.89 17.06 -9.19
CA LEU A 256 2.68 16.43 -8.13
C LEU A 256 3.78 17.35 -7.58
N ASP A 257 4.41 18.13 -8.45
CA ASP A 257 5.43 19.13 -8.06
C ASP A 257 4.82 20.24 -7.19
N HIS A 258 3.58 20.62 -7.45
CA HIS A 258 2.86 21.55 -6.58
C HIS A 258 2.66 20.98 -5.18
N PHE A 259 2.22 19.72 -5.04
CA PHE A 259 2.11 19.06 -3.74
C PHE A 259 3.46 18.94 -3.03
N ARG A 260 4.56 18.70 -3.77
CA ARG A 260 5.93 18.73 -3.22
C ARG A 260 6.28 20.10 -2.65
N ALA A 261 6.02 21.17 -3.39
CA ALA A 261 6.27 22.53 -2.94
C ALA A 261 5.46 22.87 -1.68
N SER A 262 4.26 22.30 -1.54
CA SER A 262 3.40 22.43 -0.36
C SER A 262 3.79 21.52 0.82
N GLY A 263 4.86 20.72 0.69
CA GLY A 263 5.40 19.90 1.78
C GLY A 263 5.07 18.41 1.70
N CYS A 264 4.32 17.93 0.71
CA CYS A 264 4.10 16.50 0.51
C CYS A 264 5.35 15.86 -0.14
N ARG A 265 6.08 15.03 0.60
CA ARG A 265 7.34 14.44 0.14
C ARG A 265 7.19 12.95 -0.17
N ALA A 266 7.89 12.49 -1.21
CA ALA A 266 8.13 11.07 -1.43
C ALA A 266 9.64 10.82 -1.31
N ARG A 267 10.07 9.67 -0.77
CA ARG A 267 11.51 9.35 -0.62
C ARG A 267 12.33 9.46 -1.89
N ALA A 268 11.72 9.27 -3.07
CA ALA A 268 12.41 9.50 -4.34
C ALA A 268 13.05 10.90 -4.44
N ASP A 269 12.55 11.86 -3.66
CA ASP A 269 12.99 13.25 -3.63
C ASP A 269 14.28 13.45 -2.81
N ASP A 270 14.58 12.57 -1.84
CA ASP A 270 15.74 12.72 -0.94
C ASP A 270 17.06 12.15 -1.50
N LYS A 271 17.02 11.52 -2.70
CA LYS A 271 18.20 10.91 -3.35
C LYS A 271 18.83 11.78 -4.45
N SER A 272 18.34 13.00 -4.66
CA SER A 272 18.83 13.96 -5.67
C SER A 272 19.77 14.97 -5.02
#